data_AF-A0A8S9M1F7-F1
#
_entry.id   AF-A0A8S9M1F7-F1
#
_cell.length_a   1.000
_cell.length_b   1.000
_cell.length_c   1.000
_cell.angle_alpha   90.00
_cell.angle_beta   90.00
_cell.angle_gamma   90.00
#
_symmetry.space_group_name_H-M   'P 1'
#
loop_
_entity.id
_entity.type
_entity.pdbx_description
1 polymer ?
#
loop_
_entity_poly.entity_id
_entity_poly.type
_entity_poly.pdbx_seq_one_letter_code
_entity_poly.pdbx_strand_id
1 'polypeptide(L)'
;MALLGFFIRIITFTLSLSLSLTQVVDGFQSRMLMNNGLALTPQMGWNSWNHFQCNINETLIKQTADAMVSSGLSAIGYKYINIDDCWGELKRDSQCNKNMNMIVSYLFFFILVISMTLIADQNDRWASYARPGSWNDPDMLEVGNGGMTREEYRSHFSIWALAKAPLLIGCDLRSMDKVTFELLSNKEVIAVNQDKLGIQGKKIKKDGDLEVWAGPLSMKRVAVILWNRGSSPANINARWEDIGLDSSAIVNARDLWAHVTHSGVRKQLSALVEPHACKMYTLTRRTA
;
A
#
# COMPACT_ATOMS: atom_id res chain seq x y z
N MET A 1 7.41 -29.61 86.38
CA MET A 1 6.97 -28.22 86.55
C MET A 1 8.02 -27.35 85.87
N ALA A 2 7.81 -26.99 84.60
CA ALA A 2 7.28 -25.69 84.15
C ALA A 2 8.39 -24.61 84.15
N LEU A 3 8.71 -23.84 83.10
CA LEU A 3 8.11 -23.59 81.77
C LEU A 3 9.13 -22.72 80.97
N LEU A 4 9.26 -22.94 79.64
CA LEU A 4 9.52 -21.99 78.53
C LEU A 4 10.76 -21.05 78.58
N GLY A 5 11.58 -20.88 77.53
CA GLY A 5 11.55 -21.37 76.16
C GLY A 5 12.74 -20.80 75.36
N PHE A 6 13.53 -21.73 74.82
CA PHE A 6 14.44 -21.73 73.66
C PHE A 6 14.56 -20.47 72.77
N PHE A 7 15.79 -20.12 72.37
CA PHE A 7 16.26 -20.24 70.97
C PHE A 7 17.80 -20.17 70.89
N ILE A 8 18.43 -21.32 70.67
CA ILE A 8 19.87 -21.51 70.45
C ILE A 8 20.12 -21.60 68.93
N ARG A 9 21.21 -20.97 68.51
CA ARG A 9 21.76 -20.91 67.15
C ARG A 9 21.91 -22.29 66.51
N ILE A 10 21.43 -22.45 65.27
CA ILE A 10 21.84 -23.52 64.35
C ILE A 10 22.29 -22.89 63.03
N ILE A 11 23.50 -23.28 62.62
CA ILE A 11 24.19 -22.98 61.37
C ILE A 11 23.47 -23.73 60.25
N THR A 12 23.12 -23.05 59.16
CA THR A 12 22.76 -23.71 57.89
C THR A 12 23.52 -23.09 56.72
N PHE A 13 24.23 -23.98 56.04
CA PHE A 13 24.88 -23.88 54.73
C PHE A 13 24.01 -23.16 53.69
N THR A 14 24.54 -22.11 53.05
CA THR A 14 24.01 -21.62 51.76
C THR A 14 24.94 -22.06 50.64
N LEU A 15 24.47 -23.05 49.87
CA LEU A 15 25.02 -23.52 48.62
C LEU A 15 24.82 -22.42 47.56
N SER A 16 25.88 -21.71 47.17
CA SER A 16 25.82 -20.78 46.03
C SER A 16 25.90 -21.57 44.72
N LEU A 17 24.75 -21.97 44.18
CA LEU A 17 24.64 -22.51 42.83
C LEU A 17 24.71 -21.33 41.85
N SER A 18 25.87 -21.10 41.25
CA SER A 18 26.01 -20.16 40.14
C SER A 18 25.34 -20.75 38.90
N LEU A 19 24.05 -20.43 38.68
CA LEU A 19 23.45 -20.58 37.35
C LEU A 19 24.10 -19.52 36.45
N SER A 20 24.91 -19.98 35.49
CA SER A 20 25.25 -19.19 34.31
C SER A 20 23.95 -18.79 33.62
N LEU A 21 23.62 -17.50 33.60
CA LEU A 21 22.65 -16.95 32.66
C LEU A 21 23.22 -17.16 31.26
N THR A 22 22.86 -18.28 30.64
CA THR A 22 22.87 -18.39 29.18
C THR A 22 21.94 -17.28 28.71
N GLN A 23 22.50 -16.23 28.13
CA GLN A 23 21.73 -15.23 27.41
C GLN A 23 20.91 -15.99 26.37
N VAL A 24 19.60 -16.03 26.57
CA VAL A 24 18.65 -16.26 25.48
C VAL A 24 18.77 -15.02 24.60
N VAL A 25 19.78 -15.05 23.73
CA VAL A 25 19.81 -14.18 22.56
C VAL A 25 18.70 -14.74 21.69
N ASP A 26 17.48 -14.26 21.92
CA ASP A 26 16.36 -14.51 21.03
C ASP A 26 16.82 -14.11 19.63
N GLY A 27 17.01 -15.12 18.80
CA GLY A 27 17.39 -14.98 17.42
C GLY A 27 16.28 -14.27 16.67
N PHE A 28 16.34 -12.94 16.63
CA PHE A 28 15.88 -12.21 15.45
C PHE A 28 16.83 -12.59 14.32
N GLN A 29 16.59 -13.75 13.70
CA GLN A 29 16.99 -13.91 12.31
C GLN A 29 16.29 -12.79 11.54
N SER A 30 17.05 -11.73 11.23
CA SER A 30 16.71 -10.84 10.13
C SER A 30 16.53 -11.72 8.91
N ARG A 31 15.28 -12.03 8.56
CA ARG A 31 14.96 -12.72 7.31
C ARG A 31 15.63 -11.90 6.21
N MET A 32 16.47 -12.55 5.43
CA MET A 32 17.26 -11.93 4.37
C MET A 32 16.40 -10.95 3.57
N LEU A 33 16.69 -9.66 3.73
CA LEU A 33 16.13 -8.60 2.90
C LEU A 33 16.77 -8.71 1.52
N MET A 34 16.01 -8.48 0.45
CA MET A 34 16.62 -8.08 -0.83
C MET A 34 17.14 -6.65 -0.68
N ASN A 35 18.30 -6.48 -0.06
CA ASN A 35 18.98 -5.21 0.08
C ASN A 35 19.86 -4.93 -1.15
N ASN A 36 19.22 -4.82 -2.32
CA ASN A 36 19.88 -4.56 -3.60
C ASN A 36 19.81 -3.07 -4.00
N GLY A 37 19.34 -2.19 -3.11
CA GLY A 37 19.19 -0.75 -3.35
C GLY A 37 18.00 -0.36 -4.24
N LEU A 38 17.17 -1.32 -4.69
CA LEU A 38 15.98 -1.07 -5.50
C LEU A 38 14.70 -1.04 -4.64
N ALA A 39 13.59 -0.59 -5.24
CA ALA A 39 12.26 -0.57 -4.63
C ALA A 39 12.20 0.11 -3.24
N LEU A 40 13.01 1.15 -3.00
CA LEU A 40 12.96 1.95 -1.76
C LEU A 40 11.59 2.63 -1.56
N THR A 41 10.87 2.86 -2.65
CA THR A 41 9.44 3.14 -2.71
C THR A 41 8.78 2.12 -3.66
N PRO A 42 7.45 1.93 -3.61
CA PRO A 42 6.76 1.03 -4.52
C PRO A 42 7.05 1.38 -5.98
N GLN A 43 7.21 0.37 -6.83
CA GLN A 43 7.48 0.59 -8.26
C GLN A 43 6.26 1.22 -8.95
N MET A 44 6.54 2.06 -9.93
CA MET A 44 5.53 2.71 -10.76
C MET A 44 5.84 2.48 -12.24
N GLY A 45 4.85 2.05 -13.01
CA GLY A 45 5.05 1.74 -14.42
C GLY A 45 3.77 1.32 -15.11
N TRP A 46 3.91 0.48 -16.12
CA TRP A 46 2.84 -0.10 -16.91
C TRP A 46 3.15 -1.57 -17.18
N ASN A 47 2.10 -2.38 -17.32
CA ASN A 47 2.18 -3.78 -17.68
C ASN A 47 1.17 -4.09 -18.81
N SER A 48 1.57 -4.92 -19.77
CA SER A 48 0.76 -5.27 -20.95
C SER A 48 -0.45 -6.16 -20.68
N TRP A 49 -0.47 -6.93 -19.59
CA TRP A 49 -1.38 -8.06 -19.43
C TRP A 49 -2.85 -7.68 -19.38
N ASN A 50 -3.25 -6.76 -18.50
CA ASN A 50 -4.66 -6.49 -18.22
C ASN A 50 -5.45 -6.07 -19.48
N HIS A 51 -4.84 -5.29 -20.36
CA HIS A 51 -5.50 -4.83 -21.59
C HIS A 51 -5.23 -5.73 -22.81
N PHE A 52 -4.00 -6.19 -22.99
CA PHE A 52 -3.58 -6.83 -24.25
C PHE A 52 -3.47 -8.36 -24.17
N GLN A 53 -3.36 -8.94 -22.97
CA GLN A 53 -3.02 -10.36 -22.77
C GLN A 53 -1.85 -10.78 -23.69
N CYS A 54 -2.02 -11.83 -24.51
CA CYS A 54 -1.02 -12.27 -25.48
C CYS A 54 -0.94 -11.43 -26.77
N ASN A 55 -1.82 -10.45 -26.99
CA ASN A 55 -1.85 -9.64 -28.21
C ASN A 55 -0.83 -8.49 -28.14
N ILE A 56 0.45 -8.85 -28.03
CA ILE A 56 1.57 -7.91 -27.89
C ILE A 56 2.59 -8.09 -29.02
N ASN A 57 3.26 -7.00 -29.38
CA ASN A 57 4.39 -7.00 -30.31
C ASN A 57 5.30 -5.79 -30.04
N GLU A 58 6.48 -5.77 -30.66
CA GLU A 58 7.48 -4.70 -30.47
C GLU A 58 6.91 -3.30 -30.77
N THR A 59 6.14 -3.15 -31.85
CA THR A 59 5.52 -1.88 -32.24
C THR A 59 4.58 -1.36 -31.16
N LEU A 60 3.74 -2.22 -30.61
CA LEU A 60 2.85 -1.88 -29.50
C LEU A 60 3.65 -1.39 -28.29
N ILE A 61 4.66 -2.14 -27.86
CA ILE A 61 5.45 -1.80 -26.67
C ILE A 61 6.16 -0.45 -26.84
N LYS A 62 6.74 -0.18 -28.02
CA LYS A 62 7.37 1.12 -28.33
C LYS A 62 6.37 2.26 -28.29
N GLN A 63 5.21 2.10 -28.94
CA GLN A 63 4.16 3.12 -28.92
C GLN A 63 3.62 3.39 -27.52
N THR A 64 3.50 2.36 -26.68
CA THR A 64 3.11 2.52 -25.27
C THR A 64 4.16 3.30 -24.48
N ALA A 65 5.46 3.03 -24.70
CA ALA A 65 6.53 3.80 -24.08
C ALA A 65 6.50 5.28 -24.52
N ASP A 66 6.30 5.54 -25.82
CA ASP A 66 6.13 6.89 -26.36
C ASP A 66 4.91 7.59 -25.76
N ALA A 67 3.79 6.87 -25.57
CA ALA A 67 2.58 7.40 -24.94
C ALA A 67 2.79 7.73 -23.46
N MET A 68 3.53 6.90 -22.72
CA MET A 68 3.87 7.16 -21.31
C MET A 68 4.72 8.42 -21.15
N VAL A 69 5.65 8.69 -22.09
CA VAL A 69 6.47 9.90 -22.09
C VAL A 69 5.64 11.12 -22.52
N SER A 70 4.96 11.05 -23.66
CA SER A 70 4.22 12.18 -24.25
C SER A 70 3.02 12.63 -23.42
N SER A 71 2.37 11.73 -22.68
CA SER A 71 1.32 12.08 -21.70
C SER A 71 1.86 12.74 -20.43
N GLY A 72 3.17 12.67 -20.17
CA GLY A 72 3.78 13.17 -18.95
C GLY A 72 3.71 12.22 -17.75
N LEU A 73 3.14 11.02 -17.89
CA LEU A 73 3.13 10.00 -16.83
C LEU A 73 4.56 9.59 -16.42
N SER A 74 5.49 9.53 -17.38
CA SER A 74 6.89 9.23 -17.07
C SER A 74 7.54 10.27 -16.15
N ALA A 75 7.22 11.54 -16.37
CA ALA A 75 7.76 12.65 -15.58
C ALA A 75 7.28 12.65 -14.12
N ILE A 76 6.17 11.97 -13.81
CA ILE A 76 5.61 11.89 -12.46
C ILE A 76 5.87 10.56 -11.75
N GLY A 77 6.64 9.66 -12.37
CA GLY A 77 7.19 8.47 -11.69
C GLY A 77 6.98 7.15 -12.41
N TYR A 78 6.06 7.05 -13.38
CA TYR A 78 5.82 5.81 -14.13
C TYR A 78 6.99 5.52 -15.07
N LYS A 79 7.91 4.64 -14.67
CA LYS A 79 9.20 4.45 -15.35
C LYS A 79 9.38 3.08 -15.98
N TYR A 80 8.67 2.09 -15.47
CA TYR A 80 8.82 0.72 -15.93
C TYR A 80 7.81 0.39 -17.04
N ILE A 81 8.30 -0.19 -18.14
CA ILE A 81 7.49 -0.81 -19.19
C ILE A 81 7.68 -2.32 -19.03
N ASN A 82 6.70 -2.97 -18.42
CA ASN A 82 6.74 -4.40 -18.16
C ASN A 82 6.02 -5.15 -19.29
N ILE A 83 6.78 -5.98 -19.99
CA ILE A 83 6.23 -6.95 -20.96
C ILE A 83 5.87 -8.20 -20.15
N ASP A 84 4.59 -8.54 -20.16
CA ASP A 84 4.08 -9.74 -19.47
C ASP A 84 4.18 -10.98 -20.36
N ASP A 85 3.38 -12.01 -20.15
CA ASP A 85 3.48 -13.31 -20.84
C ASP A 85 3.33 -13.22 -22.39
N CYS A 86 3.58 -14.35 -23.07
CA CYS A 86 3.44 -14.56 -24.52
C CYS A 86 4.46 -13.82 -25.41
N TRP A 87 5.55 -13.29 -24.85
CA TRP A 87 6.69 -12.75 -25.62
C TRP A 87 7.70 -13.82 -26.06
N GLY A 88 7.75 -14.94 -25.34
CA GLY A 88 8.76 -15.98 -25.53
C GLY A 88 8.39 -16.96 -26.62
N GLU A 89 9.36 -17.35 -27.44
CA GLU A 89 9.21 -18.46 -28.38
C GLU A 89 8.89 -19.76 -27.63
N LEU A 90 8.03 -20.61 -28.21
CA LEU A 90 7.64 -21.90 -27.61
C LEU A 90 8.82 -22.86 -27.42
N LYS A 91 9.88 -22.68 -28.21
CA LYS A 91 11.11 -23.48 -28.16
C LYS A 91 12.29 -22.57 -27.91
N ARG A 92 13.10 -22.93 -26.90
CA ARG A 92 14.40 -22.30 -26.67
C ARG A 92 15.34 -22.69 -27.81
N ASP A 93 16.09 -21.71 -28.31
CA ASP A 93 17.22 -21.98 -29.19
C ASP A 93 18.38 -22.64 -28.41
N SER A 94 19.36 -23.16 -29.15
CA SER A 94 20.55 -23.78 -28.56
C SER A 94 21.47 -22.77 -27.83
N GLN A 95 21.26 -21.47 -28.01
CA GLN A 95 22.09 -20.41 -27.44
C GLN A 95 21.55 -19.87 -26.11
N CYS A 96 20.30 -20.18 -25.75
CA CYS A 96 19.62 -19.71 -24.55
C CYS A 96 19.86 -18.20 -24.33
N ASN A 97 19.39 -17.39 -25.30
CA ASN A 97 19.64 -15.95 -25.34
C ASN A 97 19.33 -15.26 -23.99
N LYS A 98 20.36 -14.65 -23.39
CA LYS A 98 20.35 -14.05 -22.03
C LYS A 98 20.00 -12.55 -21.99
N ASN A 99 19.55 -11.97 -23.10
CA ASN A 99 19.70 -10.52 -23.32
C ASN A 99 18.48 -9.65 -22.98
N MET A 100 17.51 -10.14 -22.21
CA MET A 100 16.41 -9.30 -21.71
C MET A 100 16.20 -9.50 -20.21
N ASN A 101 16.46 -8.44 -19.43
CA ASN A 101 15.99 -8.33 -18.05
C ASN A 101 14.48 -8.14 -18.09
N MET A 102 13.76 -9.23 -17.86
CA MET A 102 12.31 -9.23 -18.00
C MET A 102 11.68 -9.98 -16.84
N ILE A 103 10.54 -9.48 -16.41
CA ILE A 103 9.83 -10.03 -15.27
C ILE A 103 9.12 -11.29 -15.76
N VAL A 104 9.70 -12.46 -15.46
CA VAL A 104 8.90 -13.69 -15.38
C VAL A 104 8.13 -13.58 -14.08
N SER A 105 6.95 -12.96 -14.14
CA SER A 105 6.09 -12.86 -12.96
C SER A 105 5.60 -14.27 -12.66
N TYR A 106 6.09 -14.89 -11.58
CA TYR A 106 5.48 -16.10 -11.01
C TYR A 106 4.17 -15.74 -10.30
N LEU A 107 3.36 -14.87 -10.91
CA LEU A 107 2.02 -14.57 -10.45
C LEU A 107 1.16 -15.74 -10.91
N PHE A 108 0.77 -16.59 -9.96
CA PHE A 108 -0.10 -17.72 -10.24
C PHE A 108 -1.36 -17.24 -10.99
N PHE A 109 -1.62 -17.91 -12.10
CA PHE A 109 -2.63 -17.73 -13.16
C PHE A 109 -4.11 -17.69 -12.69
N PHE A 110 -4.46 -16.89 -11.69
CA PHE A 110 -5.83 -16.78 -11.14
C PHE A 110 -6.35 -15.33 -11.09
N ILE A 111 -5.95 -14.47 -12.03
CA ILE A 111 -6.25 -13.02 -12.02
C ILE A 111 -7.28 -12.66 -13.08
N LEU A 112 -8.39 -13.40 -13.18
CA LEU A 112 -9.46 -13.02 -14.12
C LEU A 112 -10.86 -13.01 -13.51
N VAL A 113 -11.02 -13.35 -12.22
CA VAL A 113 -12.37 -13.47 -11.60
C VAL A 113 -12.41 -13.05 -10.12
N ILE A 114 -11.57 -12.12 -9.67
CA ILE A 114 -11.57 -11.67 -8.27
C ILE A 114 -11.87 -10.17 -8.23
N SER A 115 -12.85 -9.78 -7.40
CA SER A 115 -13.21 -8.38 -7.18
C SER A 115 -12.02 -7.60 -6.60
N MET A 116 -11.79 -6.38 -7.12
CA MET A 116 -10.83 -5.40 -6.57
C MET A 116 -10.92 -5.28 -5.05
N THR A 117 -12.15 -5.29 -4.51
CA THR A 117 -12.36 -5.15 -3.06
C THR A 117 -11.88 -6.36 -2.25
N LEU A 118 -11.99 -7.56 -2.82
CA LEU A 118 -11.51 -8.79 -2.20
C LEU A 118 -9.97 -8.85 -2.22
N ILE A 119 -9.35 -8.40 -3.31
CA ILE A 119 -7.89 -8.30 -3.41
C ILE A 119 -7.36 -7.31 -2.37
N ALA A 120 -7.99 -6.14 -2.22
CA ALA A 120 -7.66 -5.17 -1.18
C ALA A 120 -7.77 -5.78 0.23
N ASP A 121 -8.84 -6.52 0.52
CA ASP A 121 -9.07 -7.18 1.81
C ASP A 121 -8.02 -8.27 2.11
N GLN A 122 -7.60 -9.04 1.09
CA GLN A 122 -6.55 -10.05 1.24
C GLN A 122 -5.18 -9.43 1.48
N ASN A 123 -4.86 -8.36 0.75
CA ASN A 123 -3.59 -7.64 0.85
C ASN A 123 -3.41 -6.94 2.21
N ASP A 124 -4.49 -6.38 2.76
CA ASP A 124 -4.49 -5.65 4.04
C ASP A 124 -3.92 -6.49 5.21
N ARG A 125 -4.17 -7.81 5.19
CA ARG A 125 -3.69 -8.76 6.20
C ARG A 125 -2.16 -8.78 6.33
N TRP A 126 -1.46 -8.38 5.29
CA TRP A 126 0.01 -8.43 5.20
C TRP A 126 0.67 -7.06 5.40
N ALA A 127 -0.09 -6.02 5.78
CA ALA A 127 0.39 -4.66 5.90
C ALA A 127 1.64 -4.49 6.78
N SER A 128 1.77 -5.28 7.85
CA SER A 128 2.90 -5.23 8.77
C SER A 128 4.22 -5.75 8.19
N TYR A 129 4.19 -6.44 7.04
CA TYR A 129 5.37 -7.00 6.40
C TYR A 129 5.96 -6.11 5.31
N ALA A 130 5.16 -5.20 4.74
CA ALA A 130 5.60 -4.24 3.74
C ALA A 130 6.52 -3.18 4.33
N ARG A 131 7.58 -2.84 3.60
CA ARG A 131 8.62 -1.88 3.99
C ARG A 131 9.48 -1.48 2.77
N PRO A 132 10.27 -0.39 2.85
CA PRO A 132 11.24 -0.06 1.81
C PRO A 132 12.08 -1.28 1.37
N GLY A 133 12.11 -1.52 0.06
CA GLY A 133 12.75 -2.67 -0.59
C GLY A 133 11.86 -3.92 -0.72
N SER A 134 10.67 -3.97 -0.14
CA SER A 134 9.76 -5.13 -0.21
C SER A 134 8.30 -4.74 0.04
N TRP A 135 7.49 -4.75 -1.02
CA TRP A 135 6.10 -4.31 -1.00
C TRP A 135 5.16 -5.48 -1.23
N ASN A 136 3.99 -5.47 -0.58
CA ASN A 136 2.92 -6.37 -0.98
C ASN A 136 2.35 -5.90 -2.32
N ASP A 137 2.13 -6.83 -3.23
CA ASP A 137 1.64 -6.56 -4.57
C ASP A 137 0.21 -7.10 -4.73
N PRO A 138 -0.81 -6.25 -4.55
CA PRO A 138 -2.21 -6.58 -4.79
C PRO A 138 -2.57 -6.50 -6.29
N ASP A 139 -1.64 -6.73 -7.20
CA ASP A 139 -1.86 -6.73 -8.64
C ASP A 139 -1.97 -5.34 -9.30
N MET A 140 -2.05 -5.35 -10.63
CA MET A 140 -2.04 -4.19 -11.51
C MET A 140 -3.30 -3.32 -11.37
N LEU A 141 -3.18 -2.04 -11.78
CA LEU A 141 -4.27 -1.08 -11.79
C LEU A 141 -5.19 -1.29 -12.99
N GLU A 142 -6.46 -1.59 -12.74
CA GLU A 142 -7.53 -1.64 -13.75
C GLU A 142 -8.03 -0.27 -14.24
N VAL A 143 -7.49 0.84 -13.73
CA VAL A 143 -7.96 2.20 -14.03
C VAL A 143 -7.93 2.44 -15.55
N GLY A 144 -9.11 2.61 -16.15
CA GLY A 144 -9.27 2.87 -17.58
C GLY A 144 -9.67 1.67 -18.44
N ASN A 145 -9.83 0.46 -17.87
CA ASN A 145 -10.21 -0.75 -18.64
C ASN A 145 -11.73 -0.94 -18.84
N GLY A 146 -12.54 0.09 -18.56
CA GLY A 146 -14.00 0.09 -18.82
C GLY A 146 -14.88 -0.73 -17.85
N GLY A 147 -14.34 -1.57 -16.97
CA GLY A 147 -15.12 -2.45 -16.08
C GLY A 147 -15.66 -1.81 -14.78
N MET A 148 -15.30 -0.57 -14.47
CA MET A 148 -15.69 0.14 -13.26
C MET A 148 -16.06 1.61 -13.55
N THR A 149 -16.84 2.21 -12.67
CA THR A 149 -17.16 3.64 -12.68
C THR A 149 -15.94 4.50 -12.30
N ARG A 150 -16.02 5.80 -12.58
CA ARG A 150 -15.00 6.77 -12.15
C ARG A 150 -14.73 6.72 -10.65
N GLU A 151 -15.77 6.62 -9.83
CA GLU A 151 -15.62 6.63 -8.37
C GLU A 151 -15.01 5.33 -7.86
N GLU A 152 -15.35 4.19 -8.46
CA GLU A 152 -14.70 2.91 -8.16
C GLU A 152 -13.22 2.92 -8.55
N TYR A 153 -12.86 3.46 -9.72
CA TYR A 153 -11.45 3.63 -10.09
C TYR A 153 -10.70 4.57 -9.16
N ARG A 154 -11.35 5.65 -8.69
CA ARG A 154 -10.77 6.55 -7.71
C ARG A 154 -10.50 5.84 -6.38
N SER A 155 -11.46 5.04 -5.90
CA SER A 155 -11.31 4.20 -4.71
C SER A 155 -10.20 3.17 -4.87
N HIS A 156 -10.18 2.46 -6.00
CA HIS A 156 -9.12 1.51 -6.38
C HIS A 156 -7.73 2.15 -6.29
N PHE A 157 -7.51 3.24 -7.03
CA PHE A 157 -6.22 3.93 -7.06
C PHE A 157 -5.81 4.46 -5.67
N SER A 158 -6.76 4.98 -4.91
CA SER A 158 -6.52 5.50 -3.56
C SER A 158 -6.08 4.40 -2.60
N ILE A 159 -6.76 3.24 -2.62
CA ILE A 159 -6.43 2.09 -1.77
C ILE A 159 -5.05 1.52 -2.13
N TRP A 160 -4.75 1.32 -3.41
CA TRP A 160 -3.42 0.88 -3.85
C TRP A 160 -2.32 1.87 -3.42
N ALA A 161 -2.59 3.16 -3.56
CA ALA A 161 -1.66 4.21 -3.14
C ALA A 161 -1.42 4.19 -1.62
N LEU A 162 -2.49 4.13 -0.82
CA LEU A 162 -2.40 4.05 0.64
C LEU A 162 -1.66 2.77 1.09
N ALA A 163 -1.99 1.64 0.46
CA ALA A 163 -1.44 0.33 0.76
C ALA A 163 0.02 0.15 0.34
N LYS A 164 0.63 1.17 -0.31
CA LYS A 164 2.00 1.09 -0.83
C LYS A 164 2.17 -0.07 -1.82
N ALA A 165 1.10 -0.34 -2.56
CA ALA A 165 1.11 -1.25 -3.68
C ALA A 165 1.98 -0.68 -4.81
N PRO A 166 2.58 -1.54 -5.64
CA PRO A 166 3.04 -1.16 -6.97
C PRO A 166 1.93 -0.44 -7.75
N LEU A 167 2.25 0.69 -8.37
CA LEU A 167 1.31 1.40 -9.24
C LEU A 167 1.65 1.09 -10.70
N LEU A 168 1.30 -0.14 -11.11
CA LEU A 168 1.46 -0.60 -12.49
C LEU A 168 0.15 -0.34 -13.25
N ILE A 169 0.18 0.57 -14.21
CA ILE A 169 -0.98 0.87 -15.07
C ILE A 169 -1.26 -0.34 -15.97
N GLY A 170 -2.51 -0.80 -16.00
CA GLY A 170 -2.93 -1.94 -16.82
C GLY A 170 -3.80 -1.60 -18.02
N CYS A 171 -4.01 -0.32 -18.35
CA CYS A 171 -4.82 0.11 -19.50
C CYS A 171 -3.97 0.51 -20.73
N ASP A 172 -4.62 0.75 -21.87
CA ASP A 172 -3.93 1.25 -23.07
C ASP A 172 -3.63 2.75 -22.98
N LEU A 173 -2.36 3.08 -22.70
CA LEU A 173 -1.90 4.47 -22.59
C LEU A 173 -2.05 5.27 -23.90
N ARG A 174 -2.13 4.61 -25.05
CA ARG A 174 -2.21 5.25 -26.37
C ARG A 174 -3.60 5.82 -26.65
N SER A 175 -4.61 5.31 -25.95
CA SER A 175 -6.03 5.67 -26.11
C SER A 175 -6.70 6.08 -24.80
N MET A 176 -5.89 6.42 -23.79
CA MET A 176 -6.35 6.82 -22.47
C MET A 176 -7.20 8.10 -22.52
N ASP A 177 -8.39 8.07 -21.91
CA ASP A 177 -9.25 9.23 -21.81
C ASP A 177 -8.79 10.23 -20.73
N LYS A 178 -9.37 11.43 -20.74
CA LYS A 178 -9.03 12.50 -19.80
C LYS A 178 -9.30 12.11 -18.34
N VAL A 179 -10.37 11.36 -18.08
CA VAL A 179 -10.76 10.97 -16.71
C VAL A 179 -9.74 9.99 -16.14
N THR A 180 -9.34 9.00 -16.92
CA THR A 180 -8.32 8.01 -16.59
C THR A 180 -6.98 8.70 -16.35
N PHE A 181 -6.59 9.62 -17.22
CA PHE A 181 -5.38 10.42 -17.02
C PHE A 181 -5.44 11.25 -15.73
N GLU A 182 -6.55 11.94 -15.44
CA GLU A 182 -6.71 12.72 -14.20
C GLU A 182 -6.57 11.85 -12.94
N LEU A 183 -7.08 10.62 -12.96
CA LEU A 183 -6.94 9.67 -11.86
C LEU A 183 -5.47 9.23 -11.68
N LEU A 184 -4.84 8.77 -12.76
CA LEU A 184 -3.48 8.24 -12.74
C LEU A 184 -2.41 9.32 -12.57
N SER A 185 -2.71 10.59 -12.87
CA SER A 185 -1.75 11.70 -12.79
C SER A 185 -1.82 12.51 -11.50
N ASN A 186 -2.66 12.12 -10.53
CA ASN A 186 -2.79 12.83 -9.26
C ASN A 186 -1.53 12.69 -8.40
N LYS A 187 -0.68 13.72 -8.46
CA LYS A 187 0.61 13.80 -7.73
C LYS A 187 0.46 13.73 -6.22
N GLU A 188 -0.65 14.18 -5.65
CA GLU A 188 -0.86 14.13 -4.18
C GLU A 188 -1.13 12.71 -3.70
N VAL A 189 -1.91 11.94 -4.46
CA VAL A 189 -2.17 10.52 -4.20
C VAL A 189 -0.91 9.69 -4.43
N ILE A 190 -0.18 9.94 -5.52
CA ILE A 190 1.13 9.33 -5.80
C ILE A 190 2.12 9.63 -4.66
N ALA A 191 2.15 10.85 -4.14
CA ALA A 191 3.04 11.21 -3.02
C ALA A 191 2.73 10.43 -1.74
N VAL A 192 1.48 10.00 -1.52
CA VAL A 192 1.15 9.07 -0.43
C VAL A 192 1.75 7.69 -0.70
N ASN A 193 1.68 7.18 -1.93
CA ASN A 193 2.29 5.90 -2.29
C ASN A 193 3.82 5.92 -2.17
N GLN A 194 4.44 7.03 -2.62
CA GLN A 194 5.88 7.22 -2.69
C GLN A 194 6.47 7.86 -1.41
N ASP A 195 5.71 7.88 -0.31
CA ASP A 195 6.19 8.45 0.95
C ASP A 195 7.39 7.67 1.51
N LYS A 196 8.46 8.38 1.86
CA LYS A 196 9.74 7.79 2.30
C LYS A 196 9.65 7.00 3.60
N LEU A 197 8.62 7.22 4.43
CA LEU A 197 8.41 6.40 5.62
C LEU A 197 8.07 4.96 5.23
N GLY A 198 7.40 4.77 4.08
CA GLY A 198 7.25 3.46 3.48
C GLY A 198 6.42 2.48 4.31
N ILE A 199 5.46 2.97 5.10
CA ILE A 199 4.56 2.13 5.88
C ILE A 199 3.25 1.94 5.11
N GLN A 200 2.87 0.69 4.90
CA GLN A 200 1.58 0.33 4.31
C GLN A 200 0.44 0.80 5.23
N GLY A 201 -0.45 1.64 4.68
CA GLY A 201 -1.71 1.96 5.35
C GLY A 201 -2.63 0.74 5.32
N LYS A 202 -3.52 0.67 6.30
CA LYS A 202 -4.38 -0.49 6.53
C LYS A 202 -5.79 -0.10 6.93
N LYS A 203 -6.70 -1.06 6.90
CA LYS A 203 -8.05 -0.88 7.44
C LYS A 203 -7.97 -0.70 8.96
N ILE A 204 -8.60 0.35 9.44
CA ILE A 204 -8.68 0.70 10.87
C ILE A 204 -10.05 0.35 11.42
N LYS A 205 -11.10 0.62 10.65
CA LYS A 205 -12.48 0.43 11.06
C LYS A 205 -13.32 -0.05 9.88
N LYS A 206 -14.27 -0.93 10.19
CA LYS A 206 -15.33 -1.37 9.28
C LYS A 206 -16.66 -1.39 10.04
N ASP A 207 -17.66 -0.71 9.50
CA ASP A 207 -19.03 -0.68 10.00
C ASP A 207 -19.98 -0.96 8.83
N GLY A 208 -20.42 -2.22 8.71
CA GLY A 208 -21.06 -2.72 7.49
C GLY A 208 -20.15 -2.52 6.28
N ASP A 209 -20.63 -1.73 5.32
CA ASP A 209 -19.90 -1.39 4.08
C ASP A 209 -19.08 -0.10 4.18
N LEU A 210 -19.06 0.55 5.34
CA LEU A 210 -18.36 1.82 5.55
C LEU A 210 -17.01 1.54 6.22
N GLU A 211 -15.93 1.96 5.57
CA GLU A 211 -14.57 1.66 6.00
C GLU A 211 -13.75 2.93 6.23
N VAL A 212 -12.89 2.88 7.25
CA VAL A 212 -11.82 3.86 7.47
C VAL A 212 -10.50 3.13 7.33
N TRP A 213 -9.67 3.60 6.40
CA TRP A 213 -8.30 3.15 6.23
C TRP A 213 -7.35 4.28 6.58
N ALA A 214 -6.23 3.97 7.22
CA ALA A 214 -5.23 4.97 7.55
C ALA A 214 -3.82 4.39 7.60
N GLY A 215 -2.83 5.27 7.45
CA GLY A 215 -1.42 4.92 7.60
C GLY A 215 -0.58 6.15 7.94
N PRO A 216 0.47 5.99 8.76
CA PRO A 216 1.40 7.07 9.05
C PRO A 216 2.20 7.42 7.79
N LEU A 217 2.53 8.70 7.65
CA LEU A 217 3.42 9.23 6.62
C LEU A 217 4.61 9.94 7.28
N SER A 218 5.62 10.22 6.46
CA SER A 218 6.75 11.07 6.84
C SER A 218 6.30 12.41 7.44
N MET A 219 7.15 12.98 8.30
CA MET A 219 6.87 14.23 9.03
C MET A 219 5.65 14.14 9.97
N LYS A 220 5.38 12.95 10.52
CA LYS A 220 4.28 12.68 11.47
C LYS A 220 2.90 13.04 10.90
N ARG A 221 2.75 13.01 9.57
CA ARG A 221 1.45 13.15 8.91
C ARG A 221 0.72 11.81 8.91
N VAL A 222 -0.58 11.83 8.62
CA VAL A 222 -1.40 10.62 8.50
C VAL A 222 -2.18 10.68 7.19
N ALA A 223 -2.14 9.61 6.40
CA ALA A 223 -3.06 9.42 5.29
C ALA A 223 -4.34 8.75 5.80
N VAL A 224 -5.50 9.21 5.33
CA VAL A 224 -6.81 8.66 5.70
C VAL A 224 -7.65 8.47 4.45
N ILE A 225 -8.30 7.33 4.31
CA ILE A 225 -9.35 7.08 3.32
C ILE A 225 -10.64 6.75 4.05
N LEU A 226 -11.71 7.45 3.67
CA LEU A 226 -13.08 7.13 4.01
C LEU A 226 -13.69 6.45 2.79
N TRP A 227 -14.00 5.17 2.87
CA TRP A 227 -14.44 4.38 1.73
C TRP A 227 -15.84 3.82 1.97
N ASN A 228 -16.77 4.19 1.09
CA ASN A 228 -18.12 3.65 1.09
C ASN A 228 -18.19 2.51 0.07
N ARG A 229 -18.27 1.26 0.52
CA ARG A 229 -18.49 0.09 -0.34
C ARG A 229 -19.97 -0.22 -0.55
N GLY A 230 -20.86 0.55 0.07
CA GLY A 230 -22.31 0.36 0.03
C GLY A 230 -22.95 1.05 -1.16
N SER A 231 -24.25 0.78 -1.35
CA SER A 231 -25.03 1.25 -2.49
C SER A 231 -25.77 2.58 -2.28
N SER A 232 -25.61 3.23 -1.11
CA SER A 232 -26.24 4.52 -0.77
C SER A 232 -25.24 5.52 -0.19
N PRO A 233 -25.44 6.84 -0.37
CA PRO A 233 -24.58 7.85 0.24
C PRO A 233 -24.60 7.73 1.77
N ALA A 234 -23.42 7.80 2.39
CA ALA A 234 -23.28 7.62 3.82
C ALA A 234 -22.22 8.55 4.42
N ASN A 235 -22.44 8.99 5.67
CA ASN A 235 -21.47 9.79 6.39
C ASN A 235 -20.48 8.89 7.13
N ILE A 236 -19.19 9.01 6.82
CA ILE A 236 -18.13 8.19 7.42
C ILE A 236 -17.28 9.07 8.34
N ASN A 237 -16.97 8.54 9.53
CA ASN A 237 -16.25 9.25 10.57
C ASN A 237 -14.95 8.53 10.95
N ALA A 238 -13.81 9.20 10.78
CA ALA A 238 -12.51 8.77 11.28
C ALA A 238 -12.13 9.57 12.54
N ARG A 239 -12.16 8.93 13.72
CA ARG A 239 -11.78 9.57 15.00
C ARG A 239 -10.28 9.53 15.19
N TRP A 240 -9.72 10.53 15.88
CA TRP A 240 -8.28 10.66 16.09
C TRP A 240 -7.68 9.47 16.82
N GLU A 241 -8.39 8.96 17.82
CA GLU A 241 -8.03 7.75 18.58
C GLU A 241 -7.90 6.49 17.69
N ASP A 242 -8.71 6.40 16.62
CA ASP A 242 -8.70 5.25 15.71
C ASP A 242 -7.49 5.33 14.76
N ILE A 243 -7.14 6.54 14.31
CA ILE A 243 -6.13 6.77 13.25
C ILE A 243 -4.75 7.19 13.79
N GLY A 244 -4.49 7.00 15.08
CA GLY A 244 -3.18 7.24 15.69
C GLY A 244 -2.81 8.72 15.87
N LEU A 245 -3.82 9.60 15.99
CA LEU A 245 -3.63 11.01 16.35
C LEU A 245 -3.97 11.26 17.82
N ASP A 246 -3.30 12.22 18.43
CA ASP A 246 -3.63 12.73 19.77
C ASP A 246 -5.04 13.35 19.77
N SER A 247 -5.86 13.07 20.78
CA SER A 247 -7.25 13.55 20.87
C SER A 247 -7.36 15.09 20.92
N SER A 248 -6.31 15.77 21.39
CA SER A 248 -6.20 17.24 21.41
C SER A 248 -5.64 17.83 20.12
N ALA A 249 -5.20 17.00 19.18
CA ALA A 249 -4.57 17.47 17.94
C ALA A 249 -5.53 18.29 17.08
N ILE A 250 -4.99 19.43 16.61
CA ILE A 250 -5.61 20.27 15.59
C ILE A 250 -4.82 20.04 14.30
N VAL A 251 -5.50 19.66 13.23
CA VAL A 251 -4.85 19.33 11.96
C VAL A 251 -5.39 20.18 10.81
N ASN A 252 -4.57 20.32 9.77
CA ASN A 252 -5.02 20.67 8.44
C ASN A 252 -5.29 19.36 7.69
N ALA A 253 -6.52 19.19 7.21
CA ALA A 253 -6.94 18.04 6.40
C ALA A 253 -6.96 18.46 4.92
N ARG A 254 -6.01 17.95 4.14
CA ARG A 254 -5.92 18.17 2.70
C ARG A 254 -6.69 17.06 1.99
N ASP A 255 -7.80 17.38 1.33
CA ASP A 255 -8.49 16.47 0.41
C ASP A 255 -7.67 16.35 -0.88
N LEU A 256 -7.17 15.15 -1.16
CA LEU A 256 -6.21 14.92 -2.25
C LEU A 256 -6.89 14.88 -3.63
N TRP A 257 -8.20 14.64 -3.67
CA TRP A 257 -8.97 14.59 -4.92
C TRP A 257 -9.67 15.92 -5.22
N ALA A 258 -10.15 16.61 -4.18
CA ALA A 258 -10.71 17.95 -4.35
C ALA A 258 -9.64 19.05 -4.39
N HIS A 259 -8.39 18.75 -4.01
CA HIS A 259 -7.29 19.71 -3.88
C HIS A 259 -7.61 20.90 -2.95
N VAL A 260 -8.43 20.64 -1.92
CA VAL A 260 -8.88 21.63 -0.93
C VAL A 260 -8.34 21.28 0.45
N THR A 261 -7.96 22.30 1.22
CA THR A 261 -7.47 22.13 2.60
C THR A 261 -8.49 22.66 3.60
N HIS A 262 -8.99 21.78 4.47
CA HIS A 262 -9.80 22.14 5.63
C HIS A 262 -8.87 22.35 6.84
N SER A 263 -8.75 23.59 7.30
CA SER A 263 -7.85 23.94 8.40
C SER A 263 -8.56 23.86 9.75
N GLY A 264 -7.82 23.44 10.78
CA GLY A 264 -8.34 23.50 12.15
C GLY A 264 -9.30 22.36 12.52
N VAL A 265 -9.24 21.22 11.82
CA VAL A 265 -10.05 20.03 12.11
C VAL A 265 -9.60 19.41 13.43
N ARG A 266 -10.56 18.98 14.26
CA ARG A 266 -10.35 18.48 15.62
C ARG A 266 -11.17 17.23 15.88
N LYS A 267 -10.65 16.33 16.73
CA LYS A 267 -11.30 15.11 17.23
C LYS A 267 -11.60 14.02 16.19
N GLN A 268 -12.14 14.40 15.04
CA GLN A 268 -12.49 13.48 13.96
C GLN A 268 -12.53 14.19 12.59
N LEU A 269 -12.46 13.38 11.55
CA LEU A 269 -12.72 13.76 10.18
C LEU A 269 -14.03 13.09 9.73
N SER A 270 -14.96 13.88 9.21
CA SER A 270 -16.28 13.41 8.77
C SER A 270 -16.53 13.87 7.34
N ALA A 271 -17.05 12.99 6.50
CA ALA A 271 -17.48 13.34 5.16
C ALA A 271 -18.65 12.47 4.69
N LEU A 272 -19.58 13.08 3.95
CA LEU A 272 -20.55 12.36 3.13
C LEU A 272 -19.82 11.75 1.94
N VAL A 273 -19.94 10.44 1.77
CA VAL A 273 -19.29 9.67 0.70
C VAL A 273 -20.35 8.96 -0.11
N GLU A 274 -20.37 9.23 -1.42
CA GLU A 274 -21.27 8.61 -2.39
C GLU A 274 -21.05 7.08 -2.50
N PRO A 275 -22.02 6.32 -3.04
CA PRO A 275 -21.89 4.88 -3.24
C PRO A 275 -20.61 4.52 -4.01
N HIS A 276 -19.89 3.51 -3.52
CA HIS A 276 -18.64 2.99 -4.09
C HIS A 276 -17.47 4.00 -4.17
N ALA A 277 -17.69 5.24 -3.72
CA ALA A 277 -16.71 6.31 -3.75
C ALA A 277 -15.84 6.32 -2.50
N CYS A 278 -14.75 7.07 -2.57
CA CYS A 278 -13.91 7.36 -1.42
C CYS A 278 -13.60 8.85 -1.31
N LYS A 279 -13.19 9.24 -0.11
CA LYS A 279 -12.50 10.50 0.16
C LYS A 279 -11.12 10.17 0.71
N MET A 280 -10.08 10.80 0.17
CA MET A 280 -8.70 10.58 0.58
C MET A 280 -8.10 11.88 1.08
N TYR A 281 -7.48 11.82 2.25
CA TYR A 281 -6.91 12.97 2.92
C TYR A 281 -5.47 12.74 3.37
N THR A 282 -4.70 13.81 3.45
CA THR A 282 -3.54 13.86 4.35
C THR A 282 -3.81 14.82 5.50
N LEU A 283 -3.50 14.38 6.71
CA LEU A 283 -3.65 15.13 7.94
C LEU A 283 -2.26 15.60 8.40
N THR A 284 -2.12 16.90 8.57
CA THR A 284 -0.87 17.51 9.07
C THR A 284 -1.19 18.29 10.34
N ARG A 285 -0.51 17.97 11.44
CA ARG A 285 -0.68 18.69 12.71
C ARG A 285 -0.33 20.17 12.52
N ARG A 286 -1.18 21.07 12.99
CA ARG A 286 -0.83 22.48 13.09
C ARG A 286 0.18 22.64 14.21
N THR A 287 1.34 23.19 13.90
CA THR A 287 2.21 23.78 14.92
C THR A 287 1.55 25.07 15.38
N ALA A 288 1.60 25.31 16.70
CA ALA A 288 1.15 26.56 17.30
C ALA A 288 1.97 27.74 16.77
#